data_AF-A0A924V1L1-F1
#
_entry.id   AF-A0A924V1L1-F1
#
_cell.length_a   1.000
_cell.length_b   1.000
_cell.length_c   1.000
_cell.angle_alpha   90.00
_cell.angle_beta   90.00
_cell.angle_gamma   90.00
#
_symmetry.space_group_name_H-M   'P 1'
#
loop_
_entity.id
_entity.type
_entity.pdbx_description
1 polymer ?
#
loop_
_entity_poly.entity_id
_entity_poly.type
_entity_poly.pdbx_seq_one_letter_code
_entity_poly.pdbx_strand_id
1 'polypeptide(L)'
;MIEENKNVAESICSLDWNNELSIQQNGIQSVLDMVKNNQLDVKNLIQPSLGKQYWENSARVLLQLPQEFISGNEGLLLDAIQDINWPGTELIIELLSRQPISTIIQLYKNAYENTKLVEDDLWVRGLYLLGEKLNTQNNLDDILAKMRLYLDSMG
;
A
#
# COMPACT_ATOMS: atom_id res chain seq x y z
N MET A 1 34.22 -1.06 -13.11
CA MET A 1 32.84 -1.40 -13.51
C MET A 1 32.09 -0.09 -13.55
N ILE A 2 31.54 0.28 -14.70
CA ILE A 2 30.75 1.50 -14.85
C ILE A 2 29.37 1.12 -14.32
N GLU A 3 28.97 1.65 -13.17
CA GLU A 3 27.55 1.68 -12.81
C GLU A 3 26.87 2.50 -13.90
N GLU A 4 26.08 1.84 -14.75
CA GLU A 4 25.15 2.54 -15.62
C GLU A 4 24.26 3.38 -14.70
N ASN A 5 24.37 4.71 -14.80
CA ASN A 5 23.39 5.64 -14.24
C ASN A 5 22.06 5.38 -14.94
N LYS A 6 21.34 4.34 -14.53
CA LYS A 6 19.96 4.11 -14.95
C LYS A 6 19.16 5.32 -14.48
N ASN A 7 18.46 5.94 -15.42
CA ASN A 7 17.63 7.08 -15.11
C ASN A 7 16.46 6.63 -14.22
N VAL A 8 16.13 7.44 -13.19
CA VAL A 8 14.97 7.20 -12.31
C VAL A 8 13.69 7.00 -13.13
N ALA A 9 13.48 7.82 -14.16
CA ALA A 9 12.30 7.73 -15.03
C ALA A 9 12.22 6.39 -15.77
N GLU A 10 13.33 5.89 -16.31
CA GLU A 10 13.36 4.60 -17.01
C GLU A 10 13.09 3.43 -16.07
N SER A 11 13.62 3.51 -14.84
CA SER A 11 13.41 2.48 -13.82
C SER A 11 11.95 2.44 -13.35
N ILE A 12 11.32 3.61 -13.20
CA ILE A 12 9.88 3.70 -12.88
C ILE A 12 9.03 3.20 -14.06
N CYS A 13 9.35 3.58 -15.30
CA CYS A 13 8.63 3.08 -16.48
C CYS A 13 8.67 1.55 -16.61
N SER A 14 9.75 0.92 -16.11
CA SER A 14 9.89 -0.53 -16.09
C SER A 14 8.88 -1.21 -15.15
N LEU A 15 8.27 -0.48 -14.20
CA LEU A 15 7.22 -1.00 -13.32
C LEU A 15 5.85 -1.13 -14.00
N ASP A 16 5.68 -0.70 -15.25
CA ASP A 16 4.41 -0.88 -15.98
C ASP A 16 4.09 -2.37 -16.12
N TRP A 17 2.92 -2.80 -15.64
CA TRP A 17 2.47 -4.19 -15.75
C TRP A 17 2.28 -4.69 -17.19
N ASN A 18 2.30 -3.80 -18.19
CA ASN A 18 2.18 -4.12 -19.61
C ASN A 18 3.54 -4.50 -20.20
N ASN A 19 4.64 -4.25 -19.48
CA ASN A 19 5.96 -4.70 -19.90
C ASN A 19 6.09 -6.22 -19.73
N GLU A 20 7.12 -6.80 -20.35
CA GLU A 20 7.50 -8.19 -20.08
C GLU A 20 7.89 -8.38 -18.61
N LEU A 21 7.61 -9.57 -18.05
CA LEU A 21 7.90 -9.87 -16.64
C LEU A 21 9.38 -9.65 -16.27
N SER A 22 10.31 -9.93 -17.18
CA SER A 22 11.74 -9.69 -16.99
C SER A 22 12.07 -8.21 -16.81
N ILE A 23 11.41 -7.33 -17.59
CA ILE A 23 11.54 -5.88 -17.48
C ILE A 23 10.96 -5.41 -16.15
N GLN A 24 9.78 -5.91 -15.77
CA GLN A 24 9.15 -5.58 -14.49
C GLN A 24 10.04 -5.98 -13.29
N GLN A 25 10.58 -7.19 -13.31
CA GLN A 25 11.48 -7.68 -12.25
C GLN A 25 12.76 -6.83 -12.15
N ASN A 26 13.38 -6.50 -13.29
CA ASN A 26 14.53 -5.61 -13.33
C ASN A 26 14.18 -4.20 -12.84
N GLY A 27 12.99 -3.70 -13.17
CA GLY A 27 12.45 -2.43 -12.69
C GLY A 27 12.28 -2.41 -11.18
N ILE A 28 11.65 -3.44 -10.61
CA ILE A 28 11.47 -3.59 -9.16
C ILE A 28 12.83 -3.54 -8.45
N GLN A 29 13.82 -4.31 -8.93
CA GLN A 29 15.15 -4.31 -8.32
C GLN A 29 15.84 -2.96 -8.44
N SER A 30 15.79 -2.33 -9.62
CA SER A 30 16.41 -1.02 -9.85
C SER A 30 15.80 0.06 -8.95
N VAL A 31 14.47 0.07 -8.82
CA VAL A 31 13.74 1.02 -7.97
C VAL A 31 14.02 0.76 -6.49
N LEU A 32 14.10 -0.49 -6.05
CA LEU A 32 14.51 -0.84 -4.68
C LEU A 32 15.88 -0.24 -4.33
N ASP A 33 16.85 -0.39 -5.22
CA ASP A 33 18.20 0.13 -5.01
C ASP A 33 18.22 1.66 -5.01
N MET A 34 17.43 2.31 -5.87
CA MET A 34 17.27 3.76 -5.88
C MET A 34 16.70 4.31 -4.57
N VAL A 35 15.67 3.67 -4.01
CA VAL A 35 15.11 4.08 -2.71
C VAL A 35 16.15 3.93 -1.61
N LYS A 36 16.86 2.80 -1.56
CA LYS A 36 17.92 2.55 -0.55
C LYS A 36 19.09 3.54 -0.66
N ASN A 37 19.39 3.99 -1.87
CA ASN A 37 20.43 4.98 -2.15
C ASN A 37 19.93 6.44 -2.09
N ASN A 38 18.72 6.69 -1.58
CA ASN A 38 18.10 8.02 -1.49
C ASN A 38 17.97 8.76 -2.84
N GLN A 39 17.88 8.03 -3.94
CA GLN A 39 17.67 8.58 -5.28
C GLN A 39 16.18 8.71 -5.65
N LEU A 40 15.30 8.02 -4.91
CA LEU A 40 13.85 8.06 -5.08
C LEU A 40 13.15 8.08 -3.72
N ASP A 41 12.24 9.02 -3.51
CA ASP A 41 11.38 9.05 -2.31
C ASP A 41 10.31 7.96 -2.40
N VAL A 42 10.18 7.19 -1.32
CA VAL A 42 9.20 6.11 -1.14
C VAL A 42 7.76 6.57 -1.40
N LYS A 43 7.44 7.85 -1.14
CA LYS A 43 6.09 8.41 -1.38
C LYS A 43 5.68 8.33 -2.85
N ASN A 44 6.64 8.39 -3.77
CA ASN A 44 6.37 8.24 -5.20
C ASN A 44 5.92 6.81 -5.58
N LEU A 45 6.14 5.83 -4.70
CA LEU A 45 5.70 4.45 -4.89
C LEU A 45 4.36 4.17 -4.21
N ILE A 46 4.01 4.93 -3.16
CA ILE A 46 2.72 4.79 -2.47
C ILE A 46 1.59 5.35 -3.33
N GLN A 47 1.84 6.48 -4.02
CA GLN A 47 0.89 7.10 -4.94
C GLN A 47 1.59 7.42 -6.27
N PRO A 48 1.88 6.41 -7.11
CA PRO A 48 2.59 6.65 -8.35
C PRO A 48 1.72 7.47 -9.31
N SER A 49 2.29 8.58 -9.79
CA SER A 49 1.60 9.61 -10.57
C SER A 49 1.41 9.28 -12.04
N LEU A 50 2.11 8.26 -12.55
CA LEU A 50 2.14 7.91 -13.97
C LEU A 50 0.93 7.07 -14.41
N GLY A 51 0.15 6.53 -13.47
CA GLY A 51 -1.09 5.79 -13.74
C GLY A 51 -1.22 4.47 -12.99
N LYS A 52 -2.40 3.86 -13.07
CA LYS A 52 -2.74 2.63 -12.34
C LYS A 52 -1.86 1.42 -12.68
N GLN A 53 -1.30 1.38 -13.89
CA GLN A 53 -0.46 0.29 -14.38
C GLN A 53 0.86 0.11 -13.61
N TYR A 54 1.26 1.12 -12.83
CA TYR A 54 2.47 1.09 -12.01
C TYR A 54 2.21 0.67 -10.56
N TRP A 55 0.95 0.64 -10.12
CA TRP A 55 0.62 0.50 -8.70
C TRP A 55 1.03 -0.85 -8.13
N GLU A 56 0.73 -1.96 -8.82
CA GLU A 56 1.03 -3.30 -8.31
C GLU A 56 2.54 -3.50 -8.09
N ASN A 57 3.34 -3.14 -9.09
CA ASN A 57 4.79 -3.28 -9.00
C ASN A 57 5.41 -2.27 -8.01
N SER A 58 4.81 -1.09 -7.85
CA SER A 58 5.19 -0.17 -6.78
C SER A 58 4.90 -0.77 -5.39
N ALA A 59 3.75 -1.41 -5.20
CA ALA A 59 3.42 -2.12 -3.97
C ALA A 59 4.36 -3.31 -3.71
N ARG A 60 4.80 -4.03 -4.75
CA ARG A 60 5.83 -5.08 -4.64
C ARG A 60 7.19 -4.54 -4.19
N VAL A 61 7.58 -3.35 -4.65
CA VAL A 61 8.78 -2.66 -4.16
C VAL A 61 8.60 -2.32 -2.67
N LEU A 62 7.50 -1.66 -2.31
CA LEU A 62 7.21 -1.26 -0.93
C LEU A 62 7.25 -2.45 0.05
N LEU A 63 6.67 -3.59 -0.34
CA LEU A 63 6.63 -4.80 0.49
C LEU A 63 8.01 -5.43 0.75
N GLN A 64 8.99 -5.13 -0.10
CA GLN A 64 10.37 -5.60 0.01
C GLN A 64 11.30 -4.60 0.72
N LEU A 65 10.84 -3.38 0.97
CA LEU A 65 11.63 -2.39 1.68
C LEU A 65 11.67 -2.70 3.17
N PRO A 66 12.82 -2.44 3.83
CA PRO A 66 12.91 -2.47 5.28
C PRO A 66 11.93 -1.48 5.93
N GLN A 67 11.50 -1.80 7.15
CA GLN A 67 10.49 -1.06 7.91
C GLN A 67 10.84 0.42 8.11
N GLU A 68 12.12 0.77 8.19
CA GLU A 68 12.60 2.14 8.34
C GLU A 68 12.24 3.05 7.16
N PHE A 69 12.08 2.51 5.94
CA PHE A 69 11.63 3.28 4.78
C PHE A 69 10.12 3.51 4.77
N ILE A 70 9.38 2.64 5.46
CA ILE A 70 7.92 2.67 5.50
C ILE A 70 7.42 3.54 6.65
N SER A 71 8.16 3.54 7.75
CA SER A 71 7.81 4.24 8.99
C SER A 71 7.55 5.73 8.75
N GLY A 72 6.40 6.22 9.22
CA GLY A 72 5.95 7.60 9.03
C GLY A 72 5.13 7.83 7.75
N ASN A 73 4.91 6.81 6.91
CA ASN A 73 4.06 6.88 5.73
C ASN A 73 2.77 6.06 5.86
N GLU A 74 2.44 5.55 7.05
CA GLU A 74 1.29 4.67 7.30
C GLU A 74 -0.04 5.33 6.94
N GLY A 75 -0.15 6.66 7.12
CA GLY A 75 -1.32 7.42 6.67
C GLY A 75 -1.52 7.37 5.15
N LEU A 76 -0.45 7.59 4.38
CA LEU A 76 -0.52 7.51 2.91
C LEU A 76 -0.82 6.09 2.43
N LEU A 77 -0.32 5.08 3.12
CA LEU A 77 -0.63 3.68 2.84
C LEU A 77 -2.10 3.35 3.15
N LEU A 78 -2.67 3.92 4.21
CA LEU A 78 -4.11 3.78 4.51
C LEU A 78 -4.99 4.46 3.47
N ASP A 79 -4.55 5.57 2.89
CA ASP A 79 -5.24 6.22 1.77
C ASP A 79 -5.15 5.36 0.50
N ALA A 80 -4.02 4.67 0.29
CA ALA A 80 -3.82 3.80 -0.87
C ALA A 80 -4.75 2.56 -0.88
N ILE A 81 -5.41 2.24 0.24
CA ILE A 81 -6.39 1.13 0.32
C ILE A 81 -7.85 1.61 0.25
N GLN A 82 -8.09 2.89 -0.07
CA GLN A 82 -9.44 3.45 -0.27
C GLN A 82 -10.19 2.75 -1.40
N ASP A 83 -9.54 2.56 -2.55
CA ASP A 83 -10.12 1.83 -3.67
C ASP A 83 -9.45 0.46 -3.83
N ILE A 84 -10.12 -0.56 -3.30
CA ILE A 84 -9.65 -1.95 -3.34
C ILE A 84 -9.55 -2.53 -4.75
N ASN A 85 -10.09 -1.86 -5.77
CA ASN A 85 -9.94 -2.29 -7.17
C ASN A 85 -8.60 -1.87 -7.77
N TRP A 86 -7.82 -1.02 -7.08
CA TRP A 86 -6.49 -0.66 -7.57
C TRP A 86 -5.54 -1.85 -7.42
N PRO A 87 -4.69 -2.06 -8.43
CA PRO A 87 -3.83 -3.22 -8.43
C PRO A 87 -2.71 -3.06 -7.40
N GLY A 88 -2.48 -4.10 -6.61
CA GLY A 88 -1.53 -4.04 -5.49
C GLY A 88 -2.15 -3.64 -4.14
N THR A 89 -3.43 -3.29 -4.05
CA THR A 89 -4.07 -2.97 -2.76
C THR A 89 -3.91 -4.08 -1.72
N GLU A 90 -4.01 -5.36 -2.12
CA GLU A 90 -3.77 -6.48 -1.21
C GLU A 90 -2.34 -6.51 -0.64
N LEU A 91 -1.34 -6.11 -1.44
CA LEU A 91 0.05 -6.02 -1.00
C LEU A 91 0.25 -4.86 -0.03
N ILE A 92 -0.45 -3.74 -0.23
CA ILE A 92 -0.44 -2.61 0.72
C ILE A 92 -1.11 -3.01 2.04
N ILE A 93 -2.24 -3.73 2.00
CA ILE A 93 -2.89 -4.27 3.21
C ILE A 93 -1.93 -5.20 3.97
N GLU A 94 -1.20 -6.06 3.25
CA GLU A 94 -0.19 -6.93 3.83
C GLU A 94 1.00 -6.14 4.41
N LEU A 95 1.41 -5.04 3.78
CA LEU A 95 2.44 -4.16 4.33
C LEU A 95 1.98 -3.45 5.61
N LEU A 96 0.75 -2.95 5.62
CA LEU A 96 0.12 -2.28 6.76
C LEU A 96 -0.05 -3.22 7.95
N SER A 97 -0.36 -4.50 7.72
CA SER A 97 -0.52 -5.49 8.78
C SER A 97 0.79 -5.86 9.50
N ARG A 98 1.94 -5.56 8.89
CA ARG A 98 3.28 -5.77 9.46
C ARG A 98 3.77 -4.59 10.30
N GLN A 99 3.06 -3.46 10.24
CA GLN A 99 3.41 -2.28 11.02
C GLN A 99 3.23 -2.56 12.52
N PRO A 100 4.05 -1.95 13.40
CA PRO A 100 3.84 -2.08 14.83
C PRO A 100 2.41 -1.69 15.21
N ILE A 101 1.74 -2.53 16.00
CA ILE A 101 0.33 -2.29 16.37
C ILE A 101 0.15 -0.93 17.06
N SER A 102 1.14 -0.50 17.85
CA SER A 102 1.18 0.80 18.51
C SER A 102 1.16 1.99 17.55
N THR A 103 1.64 1.79 16.32
CA THR A 103 1.67 2.81 15.27
C THR A 103 0.36 2.83 14.48
N ILE A 104 -0.09 1.65 14.01
CA ILE A 104 -1.19 1.58 13.04
C ILE A 104 -2.58 1.69 13.67
N ILE A 105 -2.77 1.26 14.92
CA ILE A 105 -4.11 1.08 15.48
C ILE A 105 -4.92 2.38 15.56
N GLN A 106 -4.29 3.50 15.92
CA GLN A 106 -4.97 4.78 16.02
C GLN A 106 -5.29 5.35 14.64
N LEU A 107 -4.37 5.21 13.69
CA LEU A 107 -4.57 5.63 12.30
C LEU A 107 -5.71 4.83 11.65
N TYR A 108 -5.73 3.52 11.85
CA TYR A 108 -6.81 2.63 11.41
C TYR A 108 -8.18 3.07 11.95
N LYS A 109 -8.29 3.33 13.26
CA LYS A 109 -9.54 3.79 13.88
C LYS A 109 -9.97 5.13 13.31
N ASN A 110 -9.05 6.07 13.13
CA ASN A 110 -9.35 7.38 12.54
C ASN A 110 -9.83 7.23 11.09
N ALA A 111 -9.19 6.37 10.29
CA ALA A 111 -9.62 6.08 8.92
C ALA A 111 -11.06 5.51 8.90
N TYR A 112 -11.38 4.58 9.79
CA TYR A 112 -12.75 4.05 9.90
C TYR A 112 -13.79 5.11 10.33
N GLU A 113 -13.45 6.01 11.25
CA GLU A 113 -14.38 7.10 11.57
C GLU A 113 -14.58 8.04 10.36
N ASN A 114 -13.54 8.26 9.56
CA ASN A 114 -13.64 9.06 8.34
C ASN A 114 -14.52 8.39 7.28
N THR A 115 -14.48 7.06 7.10
CA THR A 115 -15.36 6.39 6.12
C THR A 115 -16.83 6.62 6.40
N LYS A 116 -17.23 6.77 7.68
CA LYS A 116 -18.63 7.07 8.05
C LYS A 116 -19.08 8.45 7.63
N LEU A 117 -18.14 9.39 7.44
CA LEU A 117 -18.45 10.76 7.01
C LEU A 117 -18.57 10.88 5.50
N VAL A 118 -17.82 10.06 4.76
CA VAL A 118 -17.73 10.13 3.30
C VAL A 118 -18.54 9.05 2.58
N GLU A 119 -19.13 8.11 3.32
CA GLU A 119 -19.94 7.01 2.79
C GLU A 119 -19.20 6.21 1.68
N ASP A 120 -17.91 5.93 1.92
CA ASP A 120 -17.06 5.21 0.96
C ASP A 120 -17.00 3.71 1.26
N ASP A 121 -17.85 2.95 0.55
CA ASP A 121 -18.00 1.50 0.69
C ASP A 121 -16.74 0.72 0.36
N LEU A 122 -15.98 1.16 -0.65
CA LEU A 122 -14.74 0.51 -1.05
C LEU A 122 -13.69 0.69 0.04
N TRP A 123 -13.63 1.87 0.65
CA TRP A 123 -12.70 2.12 1.74
C TRP A 123 -13.09 1.33 2.99
N VAL A 124 -14.38 1.25 3.33
CA VAL A 124 -14.86 0.38 4.42
C VAL A 124 -14.43 -1.06 4.18
N ARG A 125 -14.54 -1.54 2.93
CA ARG A 125 -14.09 -2.89 2.58
C ARG A 125 -12.58 -3.06 2.72
N GLY A 126 -11.78 -2.10 2.28
CA GLY A 126 -10.32 -2.11 2.45
C GLY A 126 -9.90 -2.13 3.92
N LEU A 127 -10.52 -1.28 4.75
CA LEU A 127 -10.28 -1.25 6.19
C LEU A 127 -10.77 -2.53 6.89
N TYR A 128 -11.86 -3.14 6.44
CA TYR A 128 -12.31 -4.41 6.96
C TYR A 128 -11.26 -5.51 6.75
N LEU A 129 -10.72 -5.63 5.52
CA LEU A 129 -9.65 -6.60 5.19
C LEU A 129 -8.37 -6.38 6.00
N LEU A 130 -7.96 -5.12 6.19
CA LEU A 130 -6.84 -4.78 7.07
C LEU A 130 -7.14 -5.15 8.53
N GLY A 131 -8.33 -4.81 9.01
CA GLY A 131 -8.77 -5.08 10.37
C GLY A 131 -8.77 -6.58 10.69
N GLU A 132 -9.19 -7.44 9.76
CA GLU A 132 -9.12 -8.90 9.92
C GLU A 132 -7.69 -9.39 10.19
N LYS A 133 -6.69 -8.82 9.51
CA LYS A 133 -5.28 -9.14 9.76
C LYS A 133 -4.81 -8.60 11.11
N LEU A 134 -5.16 -7.36 11.46
CA LEU A 134 -4.76 -6.71 12.70
C LEU A 134 -5.42 -7.32 13.95
N ASN A 135 -6.61 -7.91 13.81
CA ASN A 135 -7.35 -8.48 14.95
C ASN A 135 -6.61 -9.63 15.65
N THR A 136 -5.72 -10.31 14.91
CA THR A 136 -4.86 -11.35 15.49
C THR A 136 -3.91 -10.81 16.57
N GLN A 137 -3.65 -9.49 16.58
CA GLN A 137 -2.72 -8.81 17.47
C GLN A 137 -3.41 -7.84 18.44
N ASN A 138 -4.70 -7.55 18.25
CA ASN A 138 -5.46 -6.59 19.05
C ASN A 138 -6.97 -6.88 19.00
N ASN A 139 -7.72 -6.54 20.05
CA ASN A 139 -9.17 -6.70 20.03
C ASN A 139 -9.85 -5.62 19.17
N LEU A 140 -10.26 -5.99 17.96
CA LEU A 140 -11.00 -5.18 16.99
C LEU A 140 -12.41 -5.74 16.70
N ASP A 141 -12.87 -6.74 17.44
CA ASP A 141 -14.10 -7.49 17.17
C ASP A 141 -15.32 -6.56 17.02
N ASP A 142 -15.46 -5.56 17.89
CA ASP A 142 -16.57 -4.61 17.85
C ASP A 142 -16.58 -3.75 16.57
N ILE A 143 -15.41 -3.32 16.09
CA ILE A 143 -15.29 -2.51 14.88
C ILE A 143 -15.57 -3.39 13.66
N LEU A 144 -14.99 -4.59 13.63
CA LEU A 144 -15.18 -5.55 12.55
C LEU A 144 -16.64 -6.01 12.43
N ALA A 145 -17.32 -6.23 13.56
CA ALA A 145 -18.74 -6.58 13.57
C ALA A 145 -19.59 -5.46 12.95
N LYS A 146 -19.32 -4.19 13.30
CA LYS A 146 -20.03 -3.04 12.72
C LYS A 146 -19.77 -2.89 11.22
N MET A 147 -18.51 -3.01 10.79
CA MET A 147 -18.14 -2.98 9.37
C MET A 147 -18.82 -4.12 8.60
N ARG A 148 -18.84 -5.34 9.15
CA ARG A 148 -19.49 -6.49 8.51
C ARG A 148 -20.99 -6.25 8.33
N LEU A 149 -21.69 -5.83 9.39
CA LEU A 149 -23.12 -5.51 9.31
C LEU A 149 -23.43 -4.43 8.27
N TYR A 150 -22.58 -3.40 8.19
CA TYR A 150 -22.69 -2.37 7.16
C TYR A 150 -22.54 -2.97 5.77
N LEU A 151 -21.45 -3.71 5.51
CA LEU A 151 -21.16 -4.31 4.21
C LEU A 151 -22.26 -5.29 3.77
N ASP A 152 -22.79 -6.10 4.69
CA ASP A 152 -23.87 -7.06 4.43
C ASP A 152 -25.21 -6.36 4.07
N SER A 153 -25.41 -5.10 4.49
CA SER A 153 -26.61 -4.33 4.16
C SER A 153 -26.62 -3.75 2.74
N MET A 154 -25.50 -3.83 2.03
CA MET A 154 -25.31 -3.28 0.68
C MET A 154 -25.48 -4.32 -0.43
N GLY A 155 -25.62 -5.61 -0.07
CA GLY A 155 -25.87 -6.72 -0.99
C GLY A 155 -27.33 -7.11 -1.08
#